data_AF-A0A838LBN9-F1
#
_entry.id   AF-A0A838LBN9-F1
#
_cell.length_a   1.000
_cell.length_b   1.000
_cell.length_c   1.000
_cell.angle_alpha   90.00
_cell.angle_beta   90.00
_cell.angle_gamma   90.00
#
_symmetry.space_group_name_H-M   'P 1'
#
loop_
_entity.id
_entity.type
_entity.pdbx_description
1 polymer ?
#
loop_
_entity_poly.entity_id
_entity_poly.type
_entity_poly.pdbx_seq_one_letter_code
_entity_poly.pdbx_strand_id
1 'polypeptide(L)'
;MRLRAGLVAAAGIAALLALIAVAPQAAADGWRAAFLWLSAPPIGAVALLLIARVVGADWDAALKPMLGWTPWLALLAIPLIVDQALFHWPDGHLHIWLSPPAFALRSAVAWAFWAWLARALARDRVLPAGPLLLAHGLVVSVMGYDWLLGSAPSQPNSAAPMMLAVVQIGGASALACAAGFGNRQQRRDLAYLLIASALGLAYLLYIDFAIVWFGDLPAHVGWYAERQIIPAAVLPGLALPVGLLAPILLVGLGRDDISRRGAGMSALFALGLTLCWIVAGPAGWLGLLALIAGIVAIGACVLGAAS
;
A
#
# COMPACT_ATOMS: atom_id res chain seq x y z
N MET A 1 -10.63 -4.25 27.11
CA MET A 1 -9.88 -4.02 25.85
C MET A 1 -10.43 -2.83 25.06
N ARG A 2 -11.75 -2.70 24.88
CA ARG A 2 -12.41 -1.57 24.17
C ARG A 2 -11.95 -0.16 24.61
N LEU A 3 -11.81 0.10 25.92
CA LEU A 3 -11.35 1.41 26.42
C LEU A 3 -9.92 1.75 25.97
N ARG A 4 -9.00 0.76 25.97
CA ARG A 4 -7.62 0.97 25.53
C ARG A 4 -7.54 1.21 24.02
N ALA A 5 -8.30 0.45 23.23
CA ALA A 5 -8.41 0.69 21.79
C ALA A 5 -9.01 2.07 21.49
N GLY A 6 -10.05 2.49 22.22
CA GLY A 6 -10.63 3.83 22.10
C GLY A 6 -9.64 4.95 22.40
N LEU A 7 -8.84 4.83 23.47
CA LEU A 7 -7.81 5.82 23.80
C LEU A 7 -6.70 5.90 22.74
N VAL A 8 -6.26 4.75 22.21
CA VAL A 8 -5.25 4.69 21.15
C VAL A 8 -5.78 5.30 19.85
N ALA A 9 -7.04 5.00 19.49
CA ALA A 9 -7.70 5.63 18.35
C ALA A 9 -7.81 7.14 18.51
N ALA A 10 -8.24 7.61 19.69
CA ALA A 10 -8.37 9.04 19.99
C ALA A 10 -7.02 9.77 19.92
N ALA A 11 -5.94 9.15 20.41
CA ALA A 11 -4.59 9.71 20.31
C ALA A 11 -4.12 9.83 18.84
N GLY A 12 -4.36 8.81 18.02
CA GLY A 12 -4.05 8.85 16.58
C GLY A 12 -4.85 9.94 15.85
N ILE A 13 -6.15 10.07 16.13
CA ILE A 13 -7.00 11.13 15.57
C ILE A 13 -6.53 12.51 16.01
N ALA A 14 -6.22 12.71 17.30
CA ALA A 14 -5.74 13.99 17.81
C ALA A 14 -4.40 14.40 17.17
N ALA A 15 -3.47 13.45 16.98
CA ALA A 15 -2.22 13.70 16.29
C ALA A 15 -2.43 14.10 14.81
N LEU A 16 -3.36 13.44 14.10
CA LEU A 16 -3.73 13.82 12.74
C LEU A 16 -4.35 15.22 12.67
N LEU A 17 -5.27 15.56 13.59
CA LEU A 17 -5.89 16.88 13.64
C LEU A 17 -4.85 17.98 13.91
N ALA A 18 -3.89 17.72 14.81
CA ALA A 18 -2.78 18.63 15.06
C ALA A 18 -1.91 18.82 13.80
N LEU A 19 -1.62 17.74 13.07
CA LEU A 19 -0.85 17.81 11.82
C LEU A 19 -1.62 18.54 10.71
N ILE A 20 -2.93 18.37 10.61
CA ILE A 20 -3.77 19.12 9.66
C ILE A 20 -3.68 20.62 9.93
N ALA A 21 -3.66 21.03 11.21
CA ALA A 21 -3.56 22.44 11.60
C ALA A 21 -2.18 23.07 11.30
N VAL A 22 -1.10 22.28 11.36
CA VAL A 22 0.28 22.80 11.21
C VAL A 22 0.83 22.59 9.79
N ALA A 23 0.56 21.45 9.17
CA ALA A 23 1.12 21.01 7.90
C ALA A 23 0.08 20.17 7.12
N PRO A 24 -0.99 20.80 6.58
CA PRO A 24 -2.11 20.08 5.98
C PRO A 24 -1.70 19.17 4.82
N GLN A 25 -0.75 19.60 3.98
CA GLN A 25 -0.24 18.76 2.89
C GLN A 25 0.46 17.50 3.41
N ALA A 26 1.33 17.64 4.41
CA ALA A 26 2.03 16.49 4.98
C ALA A 26 1.06 15.52 5.68
N ALA A 27 -0.02 16.03 6.27
CA ALA A 27 -1.10 15.22 6.83
C ALA A 27 -1.85 14.44 5.74
N ALA A 28 -2.18 15.08 4.62
CA ALA A 28 -2.83 14.44 3.48
C ALA A 28 -1.94 13.36 2.84
N ASP A 29 -0.66 13.66 2.64
CA ASP A 29 0.30 12.71 2.08
C ASP A 29 0.51 11.50 3.01
N GLY A 30 0.66 11.74 4.31
CA GLY A 30 0.78 10.67 5.29
C GLY A 30 -0.49 9.82 5.41
N TRP A 31 -1.67 10.44 5.32
CA TRP A 31 -2.94 9.70 5.22
C TRP A 31 -2.99 8.82 3.98
N ARG A 32 -2.53 9.33 2.84
CA ARG A 32 -2.47 8.56 1.60
C ARG A 32 -1.47 7.40 1.68
N ALA A 33 -0.30 7.62 2.27
CA ALA A 33 0.62 6.52 2.57
C ALA A 33 -0.03 5.47 3.50
N ALA A 34 -0.78 5.90 4.52
CA ALA A 34 -1.49 5.00 5.44
C ALA A 34 -2.58 4.21 4.74
N PHE A 35 -3.35 4.86 3.89
CA PHE A 35 -4.36 4.22 3.06
C PHE A 35 -3.76 3.15 2.14
N LEU A 36 -2.66 3.47 1.43
CA LEU A 36 -1.97 2.52 0.56
C LEU A 36 -1.42 1.33 1.36
N TRP A 37 -0.83 1.60 2.53
CA TRP A 37 -0.30 0.57 3.41
C TRP A 37 -1.38 -0.36 3.98
N LEU A 38 -2.50 0.20 4.44
CA LEU A 38 -3.62 -0.55 5.02
C LEU A 38 -4.44 -1.31 3.97
N SER A 39 -4.53 -0.77 2.75
CA SER A 39 -5.24 -1.42 1.64
C SER A 39 -4.41 -2.49 0.96
N ALA A 40 -3.07 -2.43 1.05
CA ALA A 40 -2.18 -3.38 0.40
C ALA A 40 -2.48 -4.85 0.77
N PRO A 41 -2.58 -5.26 2.06
CA PRO A 41 -2.88 -6.65 2.39
C PRO A 41 -4.24 -7.19 1.89
N PRO A 42 -5.39 -6.54 2.13
CA PRO A 42 -6.68 -7.05 1.65
C PRO A 42 -6.80 -7.07 0.12
N ILE A 43 -6.26 -6.08 -0.59
CA ILE A 43 -6.28 -6.07 -2.06
C ILE A 43 -5.30 -7.11 -2.62
N GLY A 44 -4.12 -7.22 -2.03
CA GLY A 44 -3.14 -8.25 -2.38
C GLY A 44 -3.64 -9.67 -2.12
N ALA A 45 -4.42 -9.88 -1.06
CA ALA A 45 -5.07 -11.17 -0.79
C ALA A 45 -6.06 -11.54 -1.89
N VAL A 46 -6.84 -10.58 -2.41
CA VAL A 46 -7.71 -10.79 -3.57
C VAL A 46 -6.87 -11.22 -4.79
N ALA A 47 -5.79 -10.50 -5.09
CA ALA A 47 -4.90 -10.82 -6.22
C ALA A 47 -4.28 -12.21 -6.08
N LEU A 48 -3.69 -12.52 -4.92
CA LEU A 48 -3.04 -13.79 -4.64
C LEU A 48 -4.01 -14.97 -4.64
N LEU A 49 -5.26 -14.80 -4.19
CA LEU A 49 -6.28 -15.85 -4.28
C LEU A 49 -6.73 -16.10 -5.73
N LEU A 50 -6.81 -15.06 -6.56
CA LEU A 50 -7.05 -15.25 -8.00
C LEU A 50 -5.87 -15.98 -8.65
N ILE A 51 -4.63 -15.60 -8.34
CA ILE A 51 -3.42 -16.31 -8.79
C ILE A 51 -3.44 -17.76 -8.32
N ALA A 52 -3.73 -18.02 -7.04
CA ALA A 52 -3.80 -19.35 -6.45
C ALA A 52 -4.74 -20.26 -7.21
N ARG A 53 -5.92 -19.76 -7.60
CA ARG A 53 -6.90 -20.50 -8.42
C ARG A 53 -6.42 -20.78 -9.84
N VAL A 54 -5.62 -19.89 -10.43
CA VAL A 54 -5.04 -20.10 -11.77
C VAL A 54 -3.94 -21.15 -11.73
N VAL A 55 -3.09 -21.12 -10.70
CA VAL A 55 -1.90 -22.01 -10.60
C VAL A 55 -2.14 -23.28 -9.77
N GLY A 56 -3.31 -23.42 -9.12
CA GLY A 56 -3.63 -24.55 -8.26
C GLY A 56 -2.94 -24.52 -6.89
N ALA A 57 -2.61 -23.33 -6.36
CA ALA A 57 -2.02 -23.19 -5.02
C ALA A 57 -3.09 -23.17 -3.92
N ASP A 58 -2.75 -23.68 -2.74
CA ASP A 58 -3.62 -23.65 -1.56
C ASP A 58 -3.11 -22.61 -0.56
N TRP A 59 -3.47 -21.33 -0.76
CA TRP A 59 -3.14 -20.22 0.16
C TRP A 59 -4.36 -19.68 0.91
N ASP A 60 -5.51 -20.34 0.79
CA ASP A 60 -6.81 -19.87 1.25
C ASP A 60 -6.81 -19.53 2.74
N ALA A 61 -6.34 -20.46 3.58
CA ALA A 61 -6.33 -20.28 5.04
C ALA A 61 -5.40 -19.15 5.51
N ALA A 62 -4.41 -18.77 4.70
CA ALA A 62 -3.51 -17.66 5.01
C ALA A 62 -4.06 -16.30 4.56
N LEU A 63 -4.82 -16.25 3.45
CA LEU A 63 -5.23 -15.01 2.79
C LEU A 63 -6.69 -14.61 3.06
N LYS A 64 -7.61 -15.57 3.20
CA LYS A 64 -9.03 -15.32 3.48
C LYS A 64 -9.29 -14.43 4.71
N PRO A 65 -8.52 -14.51 5.82
CA PRO A 65 -8.72 -13.63 6.97
C PRO A 65 -8.68 -12.13 6.62
N MET A 66 -7.96 -11.74 5.57
CA MET A 66 -7.79 -10.33 5.16
C MET A 66 -8.99 -9.81 4.35
N LEU A 67 -9.78 -10.70 3.72
CA LEU A 67 -10.90 -10.30 2.86
C LEU A 67 -12.02 -9.58 3.62
N GLY A 68 -12.14 -9.82 4.93
CA GLY A 68 -13.09 -9.12 5.79
C GLY A 68 -12.80 -7.63 5.95
N TRP A 69 -11.58 -7.18 5.61
CA TRP A 69 -11.17 -5.78 5.76
C TRP A 69 -11.51 -4.94 4.53
N THR A 70 -11.69 -5.57 3.36
CA THR A 70 -11.92 -4.87 2.09
C THR A 70 -13.11 -3.90 2.11
N PRO A 71 -14.28 -4.22 2.73
CA PRO A 71 -15.39 -3.27 2.80
C PRO A 71 -15.06 -1.98 3.56
N TRP A 72 -14.17 -2.04 4.55
CA TRP A 72 -13.83 -0.89 5.39
C TRP A 72 -12.88 0.09 4.69
N LEU A 73 -12.19 -0.34 3.64
CA LEU A 73 -11.26 0.49 2.87
C LEU A 73 -11.92 1.71 2.22
N ALA A 74 -13.22 1.64 1.88
CA ALA A 74 -13.94 2.79 1.32
C ALA A 74 -13.93 3.99 2.27
N LEU A 75 -14.08 3.75 3.58
CA LEU A 75 -14.06 4.83 4.57
C LEU A 75 -12.69 5.51 4.61
N LEU A 76 -11.62 4.74 4.36
CA LEU A 76 -10.25 5.24 4.35
C LEU A 76 -9.95 6.08 3.10
N ALA A 77 -10.71 5.88 2.02
CA ALA A 77 -10.56 6.66 0.78
C ALA A 77 -11.22 8.05 0.88
N ILE A 78 -12.10 8.31 1.86
CA ILE A 78 -12.82 9.58 1.97
C ILE A 78 -11.85 10.77 2.05
N PRO A 79 -10.83 10.78 2.94
CA PRO A 79 -9.92 11.91 3.00
C PRO A 79 -9.07 12.10 1.73
N LEU A 80 -8.88 11.05 0.93
CA LEU A 80 -8.22 11.18 -0.38
C LEU A 80 -9.11 11.93 -1.36
N ILE A 81 -10.41 11.67 -1.36
CA ILE A 81 -11.36 12.39 -2.22
C ILE A 81 -11.44 13.86 -1.81
N VAL A 82 -11.43 14.13 -0.50
CA VAL A 82 -11.40 15.51 0.02
C VAL A 82 -10.11 16.22 -0.37
N ASP A 83 -8.96 15.58 -0.20
CA ASP A 83 -7.67 16.10 -0.62
C ASP A 83 -7.65 16.44 -2.12
N GLN A 84 -8.13 15.52 -2.96
CA GLN A 84 -8.25 15.79 -4.40
C GLN A 84 -9.24 16.92 -4.75
N ALA A 85 -10.26 17.15 -3.94
CA ALA A 85 -11.19 18.26 -4.09
C ALA A 85 -10.58 19.62 -3.70
N LEU A 86 -9.62 19.62 -2.78
CA LEU A 86 -8.93 20.81 -2.30
C LEU A 86 -7.67 21.14 -3.13
N PHE A 87 -7.10 20.16 -3.80
CA PHE A 87 -5.91 20.33 -4.62
C PHE A 87 -6.19 21.24 -5.83
N HIS A 88 -5.30 22.20 -6.08
CA HIS A 88 -5.39 23.07 -7.23
C HIS A 88 -4.81 22.36 -8.46
N TRP A 89 -5.71 21.82 -9.29
CA TRP A 89 -5.33 21.12 -10.49
C TRP A 89 -4.94 22.08 -11.61
N PRO A 90 -3.81 21.86 -12.30
CA PRO A 90 -3.44 22.67 -13.44
C PRO A 90 -4.46 22.51 -14.58
N ASP A 91 -4.79 23.62 -15.23
CA ASP A 91 -5.56 23.61 -16.46
C ASP A 91 -4.82 22.80 -17.53
N GLY A 92 -5.54 21.92 -18.25
CA GLY A 92 -4.92 21.10 -19.28
C GLY A 92 -5.80 19.96 -19.78
N HIS A 93 -5.24 19.15 -20.67
CA HIS A 93 -5.96 18.02 -21.29
C HIS A 93 -6.41 16.95 -20.29
N LEU A 94 -5.87 16.94 -19.05
CA LEU A 94 -6.23 16.00 -17.98
C LEU A 94 -7.29 16.55 -17.00
N HIS A 95 -7.82 17.76 -17.18
CA HIS A 95 -8.74 18.37 -16.22
C HIS A 95 -9.98 17.49 -15.90
N ILE A 96 -10.54 16.80 -16.90
CA ILE A 96 -11.66 15.86 -16.69
C ILE A 96 -11.19 14.66 -15.86
N TRP A 97 -10.03 14.10 -16.19
CA TRP A 97 -9.48 12.94 -15.51
C TRP A 97 -9.18 13.27 -14.04
N LEU A 98 -8.48 14.37 -13.78
CA LEU A 98 -8.07 14.78 -12.44
C LEU A 98 -9.19 15.45 -11.65
N SER A 99 -10.36 15.71 -12.27
CA SER A 99 -11.48 16.32 -11.57
C SER A 99 -11.90 15.48 -10.35
N PRO A 100 -12.22 16.13 -9.21
CA PRO A 100 -12.66 15.44 -8.00
C PRO A 100 -13.81 14.43 -8.22
N PRO A 101 -14.88 14.74 -9.00
CA PRO A 101 -15.93 13.76 -9.25
C PRO A 101 -15.47 12.56 -10.08
N ALA A 102 -14.58 12.76 -11.06
CA ALA A 102 -14.05 11.65 -11.85
C ALA A 102 -13.13 10.75 -11.01
N PHE A 103 -12.27 11.32 -10.17
CA PHE A 103 -11.45 10.59 -9.20
C PHE A 103 -12.31 9.78 -8.22
N ALA A 104 -13.35 10.41 -7.66
CA ALA A 104 -14.28 9.75 -6.74
C ALA A 104 -15.01 8.59 -7.40
N LEU A 105 -15.49 8.76 -8.64
CA LEU A 105 -16.15 7.71 -9.41
C LEU A 105 -15.21 6.53 -9.69
N ARG A 106 -13.99 6.78 -10.17
CA ARG A 106 -13.00 5.71 -10.44
C ARG A 106 -12.63 4.96 -9.17
N SER A 107 -12.40 5.69 -8.07
CA SER A 107 -12.11 5.09 -6.76
C SER A 107 -13.29 4.26 -6.24
N ALA A 108 -14.53 4.73 -6.40
CA ALA A 108 -15.72 3.99 -6.00
C ALA A 108 -15.91 2.69 -6.82
N VAL A 109 -15.67 2.75 -8.13
CA VAL A 109 -15.73 1.58 -9.02
C VAL A 109 -14.65 0.55 -8.65
N ALA A 110 -13.40 1.00 -8.45
CA ALA A 110 -12.30 0.14 -8.04
C ALA A 110 -12.59 -0.54 -6.69
N TRP A 111 -13.08 0.22 -5.71
CA TRP A 111 -13.47 -0.34 -4.41
C TRP A 111 -14.64 -1.33 -4.53
N ALA A 112 -15.69 -1.00 -5.27
CA ALA A 112 -16.84 -1.88 -5.46
C ALA A 112 -16.41 -3.21 -6.10
N PHE A 113 -15.49 -3.16 -7.07
CA PHE A 113 -14.89 -4.32 -7.70
C PHE A 113 -14.15 -5.21 -6.69
N TRP A 114 -13.22 -4.65 -5.90
CA TRP A 114 -12.48 -5.44 -4.90
C TRP A 114 -13.37 -5.93 -3.76
N ALA A 115 -14.34 -5.14 -3.30
CA ALA A 115 -15.28 -5.55 -2.27
C ALA A 115 -16.18 -6.69 -2.75
N TRP A 116 -16.63 -6.67 -4.01
CA TRP A 116 -17.36 -7.78 -4.61
C TRP A 116 -16.49 -9.04 -4.73
N LEU A 117 -15.27 -8.92 -5.24
CA LEU A 117 -14.33 -10.05 -5.34
C LEU A 117 -14.02 -10.66 -3.98
N ALA A 118 -13.69 -9.83 -2.98
CA ALA A 118 -13.40 -10.28 -1.62
C ALA A 118 -14.56 -11.08 -1.04
N ARG A 119 -15.81 -10.60 -1.20
CA ARG A 119 -17.00 -11.35 -0.75
C ARG A 119 -17.21 -12.66 -1.54
N ALA A 120 -16.96 -12.66 -2.84
CA ALA A 120 -17.13 -13.84 -3.67
C ALA A 120 -16.09 -14.92 -3.36
N LEU A 121 -14.84 -14.52 -3.15
CA LEU A 121 -13.72 -15.39 -2.74
C LEU A 121 -13.94 -15.92 -1.31
N ALA A 122 -14.40 -15.08 -0.37
CA ALA A 122 -14.70 -15.50 1.00
C ALA A 122 -15.86 -16.53 1.07
N ARG A 123 -16.72 -16.57 0.06
CA ARG A 123 -17.84 -17.52 -0.06
C ARG A 123 -17.53 -18.70 -0.97
N ASP A 124 -16.27 -18.88 -1.37
CA ASP A 124 -15.82 -19.97 -2.23
C ASP A 124 -16.61 -20.13 -3.53
N ARG A 125 -17.07 -19.01 -4.09
CA ARG A 125 -17.76 -19.05 -5.39
C ARG A 125 -16.79 -19.47 -6.48
N VAL A 126 -17.28 -20.27 -7.42
CA VAL A 126 -16.57 -20.54 -8.68
C VAL A 126 -16.49 -19.22 -9.45
N LEU A 127 -15.27 -18.79 -9.75
CA LEU A 127 -14.98 -17.52 -10.42
C LEU A 127 -14.04 -17.77 -11.60
N PRO A 128 -14.21 -17.06 -12.72
CA PRO A 128 -13.25 -17.09 -13.82
C PRO A 128 -11.97 -16.33 -13.42
N ALA A 129 -11.07 -17.01 -12.70
CA ALA A 129 -9.94 -16.37 -12.01
C ALA A 129 -8.99 -15.64 -12.97
N GLY A 130 -8.69 -16.21 -14.14
CA GLY A 130 -7.83 -15.58 -15.17
C GLY A 130 -8.38 -14.23 -15.67
N PRO A 131 -9.60 -14.18 -16.23
CA PRO A 131 -10.23 -12.91 -16.63
C PRO A 131 -10.35 -11.89 -15.50
N LEU A 132 -10.64 -12.32 -14.28
CA LEU A 132 -10.73 -11.42 -13.12
C LEU A 132 -9.37 -10.90 -12.67
N LEU A 133 -8.29 -11.68 -12.83
CA LEU A 133 -6.93 -11.24 -12.59
C LEU A 133 -6.49 -10.20 -13.63
N LEU A 134 -6.89 -10.37 -14.89
CA LEU A 134 -6.69 -9.33 -15.93
C LEU A 134 -7.46 -8.04 -15.57
N ALA A 135 -8.72 -8.16 -15.19
CA ALA A 135 -9.52 -7.01 -14.74
C ALA A 135 -8.91 -6.33 -13.52
N HIS A 136 -8.38 -7.09 -12.56
CA HIS A 136 -7.63 -6.56 -11.42
C HIS A 136 -6.41 -5.76 -11.88
N GLY A 137 -5.61 -6.28 -12.82
CA GLY A 137 -4.48 -5.55 -13.39
C GLY A 137 -4.89 -4.21 -14.01
N LEU A 138 -6.00 -4.16 -14.75
CA LEU A 138 -6.53 -2.91 -15.32
C LEU A 138 -6.96 -1.91 -14.26
N VAL A 139 -7.63 -2.37 -13.20
CA VAL A 139 -8.05 -1.52 -12.08
C VAL A 139 -6.82 -0.97 -11.35
N VAL A 140 -5.83 -1.82 -11.06
CA VAL A 140 -4.57 -1.39 -10.42
C VAL A 140 -3.80 -0.41 -11.32
N SER A 141 -3.82 -0.59 -12.64
CA SER A 141 -3.22 0.37 -13.60
C SER A 141 -3.75 1.78 -13.40
N VAL A 142 -5.07 1.92 -13.28
CA VAL A 142 -5.72 3.23 -13.07
C VAL A 142 -5.45 3.77 -11.67
N MET A 143 -5.56 2.91 -10.65
CA MET A 143 -5.36 3.29 -9.24
C MET A 143 -3.89 3.59 -8.93
N GLY A 144 -2.93 3.09 -9.71
CA GLY A 144 -1.52 3.48 -9.61
C GLY A 144 -1.34 4.98 -9.84
N TYR A 145 -1.98 5.53 -10.86
CA TYR A 145 -1.93 6.98 -11.10
C TYR A 145 -2.73 7.77 -10.07
N ASP A 146 -3.97 7.33 -9.80
CA ASP A 146 -4.88 8.05 -8.91
C ASP A 146 -4.40 8.04 -7.44
N TRP A 147 -4.01 6.88 -6.92
CA TRP A 147 -3.71 6.71 -5.49
C TRP A 147 -2.24 6.82 -5.14
N LEU A 148 -1.31 6.38 -6.00
CA LEU A 148 0.13 6.46 -5.70
C LEU A 148 0.70 7.82 -6.12
N LEU A 149 0.32 8.31 -7.31
CA LEU A 149 0.86 9.55 -7.90
C LEU A 149 -0.12 10.72 -7.90
N GLY A 150 -1.27 10.58 -7.24
CA GLY A 150 -2.34 11.58 -7.28
C GLY A 150 -1.94 13.00 -6.84
N SER A 151 -0.84 13.18 -6.10
CA SER A 151 -0.32 14.50 -5.68
C SER A 151 0.72 15.07 -6.65
N ALA A 152 1.17 14.29 -7.64
CA ALA A 152 2.23 14.65 -8.56
C ALA A 152 1.77 14.45 -10.02
N PRO A 153 0.75 15.20 -10.49
CA PRO A 153 0.19 15.04 -11.84
C PRO A 153 1.22 15.32 -12.97
N SER A 154 2.29 16.04 -12.67
CA SER A 154 3.40 16.31 -13.60
C SER A 154 4.39 15.15 -13.74
N GLN A 155 4.24 14.06 -12.97
CA GLN A 155 5.15 12.92 -12.96
C GLN A 155 4.49 11.70 -13.60
N PRO A 156 4.36 11.63 -14.94
CA PRO A 156 3.91 10.40 -15.58
C PRO A 156 4.97 9.32 -15.39
N ASN A 157 4.59 8.23 -14.71
CA ASN A 157 5.47 7.09 -14.46
C ASN A 157 4.72 5.80 -14.73
N SER A 158 5.13 5.09 -15.79
CA SER A 158 4.52 3.83 -16.21
C SER A 158 4.82 2.66 -15.26
N ALA A 159 5.85 2.77 -14.43
CA ALA A 159 6.18 1.77 -13.41
C ALA A 159 5.31 1.91 -12.15
N ALA A 160 4.72 3.07 -11.88
CA ALA A 160 3.94 3.31 -10.66
C ALA A 160 2.79 2.31 -10.44
N PRO A 161 1.97 1.93 -11.44
CA PRO A 161 0.95 0.92 -11.21
C PRO A 161 1.52 -0.49 -11.00
N MET A 162 2.67 -0.82 -11.61
CA MET A 162 3.37 -2.07 -11.33
C MET A 162 3.91 -2.08 -9.88
N MET A 163 4.45 -0.96 -9.40
CA MET A 163 4.88 -0.81 -8.02
C MET A 163 3.68 -1.02 -7.08
N LEU A 164 2.52 -0.42 -7.37
CA LEU A 164 1.31 -0.62 -6.57
C LEU A 164 0.87 -2.08 -6.53
N ALA A 165 0.89 -2.79 -7.65
CA ALA A 165 0.59 -4.23 -7.69
C ALA A 165 1.55 -5.05 -6.81
N VAL A 166 2.85 -4.77 -6.90
CA VAL A 166 3.89 -5.46 -6.10
C VAL A 166 3.76 -5.13 -4.62
N VAL A 167 3.44 -3.87 -4.28
CA VAL A 167 3.14 -3.42 -2.91
C VAL A 167 1.95 -4.20 -2.34
N GLN A 168 0.89 -4.40 -3.11
CA GLN A 168 -0.30 -5.16 -2.68
C GLN A 168 0.04 -6.64 -2.44
N ILE A 169 0.67 -7.31 -3.42
CA ILE A 169 1.10 -8.71 -3.29
C ILE A 169 2.04 -8.90 -2.10
N GLY A 170 3.06 -8.04 -1.99
CA GLY A 170 4.02 -8.06 -0.90
C GLY A 170 3.36 -7.79 0.45
N GLY A 171 2.43 -6.83 0.52
CA GLY A 171 1.68 -6.50 1.74
C GLY A 171 0.83 -7.66 2.25
N ALA A 172 0.16 -8.39 1.36
CA ALA A 172 -0.62 -9.58 1.72
C ALA A 172 0.29 -10.70 2.25
N SER A 173 1.37 -11.02 1.53
CA SER A 173 2.34 -12.01 1.98
C SER A 173 3.00 -11.63 3.32
N ALA A 174 3.36 -10.35 3.49
CA ALA A 174 3.99 -9.84 4.70
C ALA A 174 3.05 -9.95 5.91
N LEU A 175 1.78 -9.54 5.74
CA LEU A 175 0.79 -9.65 6.82
C LEU A 175 0.49 -11.10 7.18
N ALA A 176 0.35 -12.00 6.20
CA ALA A 176 0.13 -13.42 6.47
C ALA A 176 1.28 -14.02 7.29
N CYS A 177 2.52 -13.67 6.95
CA CYS A 177 3.71 -14.09 7.68
C CYS A 177 3.76 -13.48 9.09
N ALA A 178 3.56 -12.17 9.22
CA ALA A 178 3.62 -11.44 10.50
C ALA A 178 2.54 -11.92 11.48
N ALA A 179 1.30 -12.07 11.02
CA ALA A 179 0.18 -12.54 11.83
C ALA A 179 0.21 -14.06 12.05
N GLY A 180 1.00 -14.79 11.26
CA GLY A 180 1.10 -16.25 11.34
C GLY A 180 -0.15 -16.98 10.83
N PHE A 181 -0.86 -16.41 9.85
CA PHE A 181 -2.05 -17.03 9.25
C PHE A 181 -1.71 -18.29 8.45
N GLY A 182 -2.71 -19.17 8.28
CA GLY A 182 -2.56 -20.44 7.58
C GLY A 182 -1.70 -21.48 8.30
N ASN A 183 -1.33 -22.54 7.59
CA ASN A 183 -0.43 -23.58 8.08
C ASN A 183 1.05 -23.25 7.76
N ARG A 184 1.99 -24.08 8.26
CA ARG A 184 3.43 -23.86 8.08
C ARG A 184 3.86 -23.82 6.61
N GLN A 185 3.26 -24.66 5.76
CA GLN A 185 3.58 -24.73 4.34
C GLN A 185 3.15 -23.47 3.61
N GLN A 186 1.92 -23.03 3.84
CA GLN A 186 1.36 -21.80 3.29
C GLN A 186 2.20 -20.57 3.66
N ARG A 187 2.60 -20.46 4.94
CA ARG A 187 3.49 -19.38 5.38
C ARG A 187 4.85 -19.43 4.72
N ARG A 188 5.40 -20.63 4.49
CA ARG A 188 6.69 -20.78 3.81
C ARG A 188 6.59 -20.27 2.37
N ASP A 189 5.53 -20.64 1.66
CA ASP A 189 5.34 -20.26 0.26
C ASP A 189 5.09 -18.74 0.14
N LEU A 190 4.29 -18.16 1.05
CA LEU A 190 4.08 -16.71 1.13
C LEU A 190 5.34 -15.95 1.53
N ALA A 191 6.22 -16.53 2.34
CA ALA A 191 7.51 -15.92 2.68
C ALA A 191 8.46 -15.85 1.45
N TYR A 192 8.40 -16.84 0.55
CA TYR A 192 9.14 -16.75 -0.72
C TYR A 192 8.52 -15.73 -1.67
N LEU A 193 7.19 -15.65 -1.72
CA LEU A 193 6.50 -14.59 -2.46
C LEU A 193 6.82 -13.20 -1.90
N LEU A 194 6.96 -13.07 -0.58
CA LEU A 194 7.40 -11.83 0.07
C LEU A 194 8.77 -11.38 -0.43
N ILE A 195 9.75 -12.30 -0.47
CA ILE A 195 11.09 -12.01 -1.02
C ILE A 195 10.99 -11.62 -2.49
N ALA A 196 10.21 -12.35 -3.29
CA ALA A 196 10.02 -12.04 -4.70
C ALA A 196 9.40 -10.65 -4.91
N SER A 197 8.41 -10.28 -4.10
CA SER A 197 7.81 -8.94 -4.11
C SER A 197 8.80 -7.87 -3.67
N ALA A 198 9.61 -8.12 -2.64
CA ALA A 198 10.64 -7.18 -2.20
C ALA A 198 11.69 -6.93 -3.29
N LEU A 199 12.16 -7.99 -3.95
CA LEU A 199 13.07 -7.90 -5.10
C LEU A 199 12.42 -7.16 -6.28
N GLY A 200 11.17 -7.49 -6.60
CA GLY A 200 10.42 -6.83 -7.66
C GLY A 200 10.22 -5.34 -7.40
N LEU A 201 9.91 -4.95 -6.16
CA LEU A 201 9.74 -3.55 -5.79
C LEU A 201 11.08 -2.80 -5.84
N ALA A 202 12.15 -3.40 -5.31
CA ALA A 202 13.48 -2.82 -5.38
C ALA A 202 13.94 -2.64 -6.84
N TYR A 203 13.70 -3.62 -7.70
CA TYR A 203 13.97 -3.52 -9.13
C TYR A 203 13.18 -2.38 -9.78
N LEU A 204 11.86 -2.30 -9.55
CA LEU A 204 11.00 -1.26 -10.15
C LEU A 204 11.42 0.15 -9.70
N LEU A 205 11.69 0.33 -8.40
CA LEU A 205 12.18 1.61 -7.87
C LEU A 205 13.54 1.98 -8.46
N TYR A 206 14.45 1.01 -8.56
CA TYR A 206 15.77 1.24 -9.12
C TYR A 206 15.73 1.58 -10.60
N ILE A 207 14.99 0.82 -11.42
CA ILE A 207 14.95 1.05 -12.86
C ILE A 207 14.25 2.37 -13.20
N ASP A 208 13.20 2.73 -12.46
CA ASP A 208 12.55 4.03 -12.60
C ASP A 208 13.52 5.19 -12.31
N PHE A 209 14.24 5.09 -11.19
CA PHE A 209 15.29 6.06 -10.85
C PHE A 209 16.40 6.10 -11.91
N ALA A 210 16.92 4.95 -12.32
CA ALA A 210 18.01 4.85 -13.28
C ALA A 210 17.63 5.47 -14.63
N ILE A 211 16.41 5.23 -15.13
CA ILE A 211 15.93 5.84 -16.38
C ILE A 211 15.92 7.36 -16.28
N VAL A 212 15.38 7.91 -15.19
CA VAL A 212 15.33 9.37 -14.99
C VAL A 212 16.72 9.96 -14.82
N TRP A 213 17.59 9.30 -14.07
CA TRP A 213 18.95 9.76 -13.79
C TRP A 213 19.85 9.72 -15.03
N PHE A 214 19.85 8.62 -15.79
CA PHE A 214 20.63 8.50 -17.02
C PHE A 214 20.06 9.36 -18.16
N GLY A 215 18.74 9.51 -18.23
CA GLY A 215 18.08 10.28 -19.28
C GLY A 215 18.07 11.80 -19.05
N ASP A 216 18.46 12.25 -17.86
CA ASP A 216 18.39 13.65 -17.40
C ASP A 216 17.11 14.37 -17.85
N LEU A 217 15.98 13.66 -17.71
CA LEU A 217 14.70 14.12 -18.25
C LEU A 217 14.19 15.30 -17.40
N PRO A 218 14.19 16.55 -17.90
CA PRO A 218 13.95 17.72 -17.04
C PRO A 218 12.58 17.71 -16.36
N ALA A 219 11.59 17.07 -17.01
CA ALA A 219 10.24 16.91 -16.47
C ALA A 219 10.17 15.97 -15.25
N HIS A 220 11.17 15.11 -15.03
CA HIS A 220 11.14 14.05 -14.02
C HIS A 220 12.19 14.22 -12.91
N VAL A 221 13.28 14.93 -13.19
CA VAL A 221 14.38 15.15 -12.25
C VAL A 221 13.90 15.89 -10.99
N GLY A 222 12.97 16.85 -11.14
CA GLY A 222 12.44 17.62 -10.01
C GLY A 222 11.86 16.76 -8.89
N TRP A 223 11.09 15.72 -9.24
CA TRP A 223 10.48 14.81 -8.26
C TRP A 223 11.53 14.10 -7.39
N TYR A 224 12.64 13.67 -7.99
CA TYR A 224 13.75 13.02 -7.29
C TYR A 224 14.59 14.03 -6.51
N ALA A 225 14.88 15.19 -7.09
CA ALA A 225 15.69 16.24 -6.46
C ALA A 225 15.07 16.73 -5.14
N GLU A 226 13.75 16.94 -5.11
CA GLU A 226 13.01 17.32 -3.89
C GLU A 226 13.12 16.28 -2.77
N ARG A 227 13.38 15.02 -3.11
CA ARG A 227 13.45 13.88 -2.16
C ARG A 227 14.87 13.50 -1.76
N GLN A 228 15.89 14.18 -2.29
CA GLN A 228 17.29 14.00 -1.87
C GLN A 228 17.63 14.73 -0.57
N ILE A 229 16.72 15.59 -0.09
CA ILE A 229 16.93 16.39 1.11
C ILE A 229 16.74 15.50 2.36
N ILE A 230 17.67 15.59 3.31
CA ILE A 230 17.52 14.95 4.63
C ILE A 230 16.39 15.66 5.38
N PRO A 231 15.39 14.93 5.93
CA PRO A 231 15.43 13.49 6.23
C PRO A 231 14.75 12.57 5.20
N ALA A 232 14.13 13.08 4.13
CA ALA A 232 13.40 12.26 3.16
C ALA A 232 14.28 11.16 2.53
N ALA A 233 15.55 11.44 2.26
CA ALA A 233 16.51 10.48 1.71
C ALA A 233 16.82 9.28 2.65
N VAL A 234 16.58 9.41 3.96
CA VAL A 234 16.81 8.32 4.93
C VAL A 234 15.76 7.22 4.79
N LEU A 235 14.53 7.57 4.39
CA LEU A 235 13.43 6.61 4.24
C LEU A 235 13.76 5.47 3.25
N PRO A 236 14.14 5.73 1.99
CA PRO A 236 14.50 4.66 1.06
C PRO A 236 15.79 3.95 1.47
N GLY A 237 16.73 4.69 2.08
CA GLY A 237 17.98 4.14 2.61
C GLY A 237 17.77 3.11 3.72
N LEU A 238 16.71 3.25 4.53
CA LEU A 238 16.29 2.26 5.53
C LEU A 238 15.33 1.21 4.96
N ALA A 239 14.43 1.60 4.05
CA ALA A 239 13.44 0.72 3.47
C ALA A 239 14.09 -0.44 2.70
N LEU A 240 15.17 -0.19 1.96
CA LEU A 240 15.90 -1.24 1.22
C LEU A 240 16.49 -2.32 2.14
N PRO A 241 17.39 -2.01 3.10
CA PRO A 241 17.97 -3.05 3.95
C PRO A 241 16.91 -3.76 4.81
N VAL A 242 15.91 -3.03 5.34
CA VAL A 242 14.89 -3.62 6.22
C VAL A 242 13.82 -4.39 5.43
N GLY A 243 13.50 -3.96 4.22
CA GLY A 243 12.45 -4.55 3.37
C GLY A 243 12.94 -5.64 2.43
N LEU A 244 14.23 -5.63 2.07
CA LEU A 244 14.82 -6.62 1.17
C LEU A 244 15.79 -7.55 1.90
N LEU A 245 16.83 -7.01 2.54
CA LEU A 245 17.89 -7.84 3.13
C LEU A 245 17.37 -8.60 4.35
N ALA A 246 16.62 -7.96 5.25
CA ALA A 246 16.11 -8.63 6.44
C ALA A 246 15.18 -9.82 6.10
N PRO A 247 14.19 -9.72 5.19
CA PRO A 247 13.39 -10.89 4.79
C PRO A 247 14.22 -12.01 4.15
N ILE A 248 15.21 -11.66 3.31
CA ILE A 248 16.10 -12.66 2.70
C ILE A 248 16.89 -13.40 3.78
N LEU A 249 17.48 -12.69 4.74
CA LEU A 249 18.27 -13.29 5.82
C LEU A 249 17.38 -14.11 6.76
N LEU A 250 16.23 -13.56 7.18
CA LEU A 250 15.33 -14.21 8.12
C LEU A 250 14.70 -15.48 7.50
N VAL A 251 14.28 -15.46 6.24
CA VAL A 251 13.69 -16.64 5.59
C VAL A 251 14.77 -17.61 5.08
N GLY A 252 15.91 -17.09 4.61
CA GLY A 252 16.99 -17.90 4.05
C GLY A 252 17.80 -18.63 5.14
N LEU A 253 18.12 -17.95 6.24
CA LEU A 253 18.86 -18.53 7.37
C LEU A 253 17.92 -19.15 8.39
N GLY A 254 16.76 -18.53 8.64
CA GLY A 254 15.75 -19.00 9.60
C GLY A 254 14.71 -19.92 8.95
N ARG A 255 14.63 -21.18 9.42
CA ARG A 255 13.66 -22.18 8.90
C ARG A 255 12.41 -22.36 9.77
N ASP A 256 12.29 -21.55 10.82
CA ASP A 256 11.24 -21.58 11.83
C ASP A 256 10.18 -20.51 11.60
N ASP A 257 9.10 -20.56 12.38
CA ASP A 257 7.98 -19.61 12.24
C ASP A 257 8.29 -18.22 12.81
N ILE A 258 9.21 -18.13 13.78
CA ILE A 258 9.62 -16.84 14.36
C ILE A 258 10.33 -16.01 13.29
N SER A 259 11.24 -16.62 12.53
CA SER A 259 11.94 -15.89 11.46
C SER A 259 11.00 -15.44 10.34
N ARG A 260 10.00 -16.25 9.97
CA ARG A 260 8.96 -15.83 9.00
C ARG A 260 8.11 -14.66 9.50
N ARG A 261 7.73 -14.69 10.79
CA ARG A 261 7.02 -13.55 11.42
C ARG A 261 7.89 -12.30 11.41
N GLY A 262 9.17 -12.44 11.76
CA GLY A 262 10.17 -11.37 11.68
C GLY A 262 10.25 -10.77 10.28
N ALA A 263 10.34 -11.61 9.24
CA ALA A 263 10.39 -11.18 7.85
C ALA A 263 9.12 -10.43 7.43
N GLY A 264 7.94 -10.92 7.84
CA GLY A 264 6.68 -10.23 7.60
C GLY A 264 6.62 -8.85 8.29
N MET A 265 7.05 -8.75 9.54
CA MET A 265 7.09 -7.49 10.28
C MET A 265 8.08 -6.50 9.67
N SER A 266 9.28 -6.94 9.32
CA SER A 266 10.30 -6.08 8.71
C SER A 266 9.85 -5.57 7.34
N ALA A 267 9.23 -6.43 6.52
CA ALA A 267 8.71 -6.03 5.23
C ALA A 267 7.51 -5.08 5.33
N LEU A 268 6.58 -5.29 6.26
CA LEU A 268 5.49 -4.35 6.51
C LEU A 268 6.02 -2.97 6.94
N PHE A 269 7.01 -2.94 7.83
CA PHE A 269 7.63 -1.70 8.26
C PHE A 269 8.31 -0.98 7.07
N ALA A 270 9.13 -1.69 6.30
CA ALA A 270 9.79 -1.14 5.13
C ALA A 270 8.81 -0.67 4.05
N LEU A 271 7.69 -1.38 3.86
CA LEU A 271 6.63 -0.96 2.95
C LEU A 271 6.04 0.40 3.35
N GLY A 272 5.86 0.63 4.66
CA GLY A 272 5.43 1.92 5.19
C GLY A 272 6.44 3.03 4.89
N LEU A 273 7.74 2.76 5.07
CA LEU A 273 8.81 3.72 4.73
C LEU A 273 8.84 4.03 3.23
N THR A 274 8.74 3.01 2.37
CA THR A 274 8.71 3.17 0.92
C THR A 274 7.50 3.99 0.46
N LEU A 275 6.30 3.67 0.93
CA LEU A 275 5.09 4.41 0.58
C LEU A 275 5.13 5.84 1.09
N CYS A 276 5.66 6.06 2.29
CA CYS A 276 5.90 7.40 2.82
C CYS A 276 6.86 8.19 1.93
N TRP A 277 7.98 7.60 1.51
CA TRP A 277 8.93 8.26 0.61
C TRP A 277 8.33 8.62 -0.76
N ILE A 278 7.56 7.71 -1.35
CA ILE A 278 6.89 7.97 -2.64
C ILE A 278 5.91 9.14 -2.51
N VAL A 279 5.06 9.10 -1.47
CA VAL A 279 3.89 9.99 -1.38
C VAL A 279 4.17 11.31 -0.66
N ALA A 280 4.94 11.31 0.44
CA ALA A 280 5.11 12.47 1.34
C ALA A 280 6.13 13.52 0.89
N GLY A 281 6.76 13.33 -0.27
CA GLY A 281 7.62 14.33 -0.89
C GLY A 281 8.73 14.85 0.04
N PRO A 282 9.08 16.15 -0.05
CA PRO A 282 10.16 16.74 0.74
C PRO A 282 9.87 16.77 2.25
N ALA A 283 8.60 16.75 2.66
CA ALA A 283 8.18 16.74 4.07
C ALA A 283 8.17 15.33 4.69
N GLY A 284 8.95 14.38 4.13
CA GLY A 284 8.82 12.94 4.38
C GLY A 284 8.74 12.49 5.85
N TRP A 285 9.37 13.20 6.80
CA TRP A 285 9.26 12.86 8.23
C TRP A 285 7.92 13.26 8.87
N LEU A 286 7.33 14.39 8.46
CA LEU A 286 5.97 14.79 8.89
C LEU A 286 4.95 13.84 8.27
N GLY A 287 5.16 13.45 7.01
CA GLY A 287 4.38 12.40 6.37
C GLY A 287 4.48 11.06 7.10
N LEU A 288 5.67 10.70 7.63
CA LEU A 288 5.85 9.48 8.43
C LEU A 288 5.07 9.54 9.75
N LEU A 289 5.08 10.70 10.43
CA LEU A 289 4.28 10.89 11.64
C LEU A 289 2.78 10.78 11.34
N ALA A 290 2.32 11.39 10.25
CA ALA A 290 0.94 11.28 9.78
C ALA A 290 0.58 9.83 9.38
N LEU A 291 1.49 9.11 8.72
CA LEU A 291 1.33 7.68 8.41
C LEU A 291 1.12 6.86 9.68
N ILE A 292 2.01 7.01 10.67
CA ILE A 292 1.93 6.29 11.95
C ILE A 292 0.61 6.64 12.66
N ALA A 293 0.25 7.92 12.73
CA ALA A 293 -0.99 8.37 13.34
C ALA A 293 -2.23 7.78 12.63
N GLY A 294 -2.22 7.73 11.30
CA GLY A 294 -3.25 7.09 10.48
C GLY A 294 -3.39 5.60 10.75
N ILE A 295 -2.27 4.86 10.74
CA ILE A 295 -2.27 3.41 11.05
C ILE A 295 -2.82 3.17 12.46
N VAL A 296 -2.40 3.96 13.44
CA VAL A 296 -2.85 3.85 14.83
C VAL A 296 -4.34 4.14 14.96
N ALA A 297 -4.82 5.23 14.36
CA ALA A 297 -6.24 5.60 14.39
C ALA A 297 -7.11 4.52 13.75
N ILE A 298 -6.74 4.06 12.55
CA ILE A 298 -7.53 3.10 11.78
C ILE A 298 -7.45 1.70 12.40
N GLY A 299 -6.26 1.24 12.75
CA GLY A 299 -6.04 -0.07 13.37
C GLY A 299 -6.79 -0.21 14.69
N ALA A 300 -6.79 0.83 15.52
CA ALA A 300 -7.51 0.82 16.79
C ALA A 300 -9.03 0.84 16.61
N CYS A 301 -9.56 1.56 15.62
CA CYS A 301 -10.98 1.54 15.27
C CYS A 301 -11.44 0.15 14.81
N VAL A 302 -10.66 -0.50 13.93
CA VAL A 302 -10.98 -1.85 13.43
C VAL A 302 -10.95 -2.89 14.57
N LEU A 303 -9.93 -2.84 15.42
CA LEU A 303 -9.82 -3.73 16.58
C LEU A 303 -10.95 -3.49 17.61
N GLY A 304 -11.35 -2.23 17.81
CA GLY A 304 -12.46 -1.87 18.68
C GLY A 304 -13.80 -2.39 18.17
N ALA A 305 -14.05 -2.32 16.86
CA ALA A 305 -15.28 -2.79 16.23
C ALA A 305 -15.40 -4.33 16.18
N ALA A 306 -14.26 -5.05 16.17
CA ALA A 306 -14.23 -6.51 16.14
C ALA A 306 -14.33 -7.17 17.55
N SER A 307 -14.20 -6.39 18.63
CA SER A 307 -14.26 -6.83 20.03
C SER A 307 -15.58 -6.49 20.69
#